data_AF-A0A2N3AQV0-F1
#
_entry.id   AF-A0A2N3AQV0-F1
#
_cell.length_a   1.000
_cell.length_b   1.000
_cell.length_c   1.000
_cell.angle_alpha   90.00
_cell.angle_beta   90.00
_cell.angle_gamma   90.00
#
_symmetry.space_group_name_H-M   'P 1'
#
loop_
_entity.id
_entity.type
_entity.pdbx_description
1 polymer ?
#
loop_
_entity_poly.entity_id
_entity_poly.type
_entity_poly.pdbx_seq_one_letter_code
_entity_poly.pdbx_strand_id
1 'polypeptide(L)'
;MKILKLMALSDLHLGEHESVLFKSEDSFNLIDTTINKIIELSSGDKNFNNGIEQLILIGDIIELSEATDEEAYINTKFFLTSLLNKVKIDKIVYIPGNHDHHLWVELLTKERGKDNYGDCTPKTQVNSSISNKEIFIKYCLQSNYPSERIDIYYPNYRFETDNAYYFFDHGHLFSKVLDMFNIFTFTTAGNAKSLEDLKEHTYKFTDGNAKSLEDLEERTYIFSEIIWYKTKGKLREIAYDWLRKFNLELFRSVRGTTFREDCKSLLDDYIREKIRWYLKEICGIKNEVEKDFHFIFGHTHHGGRSLKADRKVRVNGKFISLWNTGGWLVPSKVFSPEACIFYVKQTQNGLKPDMYKLVSKEKPEDEGDYSKEILRERAKYIG
;
A
#
# COMPACT_ATOMS: atom_id res chain seq x y z
N MET A 1 11.62 -16.85 21.54
CA MET A 1 10.59 -16.11 20.75
C MET A 1 11.04 -14.66 20.61
N LYS A 2 10.75 -14.00 19.49
CA LYS A 2 11.10 -12.59 19.29
C LYS A 2 10.08 -11.66 19.95
N ILE A 3 10.50 -10.45 20.29
CA ILE A 3 9.66 -9.44 20.93
C ILE A 3 8.56 -8.94 20.01
N LEU A 4 8.82 -8.80 18.70
CA LEU A 4 7.79 -8.47 17.72
C LEU A 4 7.38 -9.71 16.94
N LYS A 5 6.10 -10.04 17.03
CA LYS A 5 5.50 -11.12 16.24
C LYS A 5 5.30 -10.67 14.80
N LEU A 6 4.71 -9.48 14.63
CA LEU A 6 4.46 -8.87 13.33
C LEU A 6 4.97 -7.42 13.35
N MET A 7 5.47 -6.96 12.21
CA MET A 7 5.64 -5.53 11.91
C MET A 7 5.11 -5.30 10.50
N ALA A 8 4.34 -4.24 10.29
CA ALA A 8 3.80 -3.90 8.98
C ALA A 8 4.13 -2.48 8.55
N LEU A 9 4.45 -2.35 7.26
CA LEU A 9 4.71 -1.11 6.55
C LEU A 9 3.90 -1.12 5.24
N SER A 10 3.36 0.02 4.82
CA SER A 10 2.66 0.20 3.53
C SER A 10 3.01 1.56 2.93
N ASP A 11 2.71 1.73 1.64
CA ASP A 11 2.78 3.05 0.98
C ASP A 11 4.13 3.73 1.16
N LEU A 12 5.22 2.98 0.98
CA LEU A 12 6.58 3.52 1.09
C LEU A 12 6.98 4.28 -0.17
N HIS A 13 6.42 3.89 -1.33
CA HIS A 13 6.70 4.46 -2.66
C HIS A 13 8.20 4.65 -2.90
N LEU A 14 8.98 3.59 -2.67
CA LEU A 14 10.42 3.63 -2.82
C LEU A 14 10.76 3.82 -4.30
N GLY A 15 11.31 5.00 -4.61
CA GLY A 15 11.52 5.48 -5.98
C GLY A 15 10.90 6.86 -6.23
N GLU A 16 9.90 7.25 -5.45
CA GLU A 16 9.26 8.56 -5.59
C GLU A 16 10.01 9.65 -4.82
N HIS A 17 10.35 10.77 -5.47
CA HIS A 17 11.06 11.88 -4.82
C HIS A 17 10.27 12.55 -3.68
N GLU A 18 8.95 12.41 -3.66
CA GLU A 18 8.08 12.91 -2.58
C GLU A 18 8.07 11.97 -1.36
N SER A 19 8.56 10.73 -1.50
CA SER A 19 8.73 9.81 -0.38
C SER A 19 9.80 10.34 0.57
N VAL A 20 9.47 10.35 1.86
CA VAL A 20 10.44 10.64 2.92
C VAL A 20 11.51 9.55 3.02
N LEU A 21 11.32 8.39 2.37
CA LEU A 21 12.31 7.31 2.30
C LEU A 21 13.07 7.29 0.98
N PHE A 22 12.94 8.32 0.14
CA PHE A 22 13.71 8.44 -1.07
C PHE A 22 15.21 8.54 -0.77
N LYS A 23 16.02 7.70 -1.41
CA LYS A 23 17.48 7.71 -1.32
C LYS A 23 18.03 8.88 -2.13
N SER A 24 18.13 10.04 -1.49
CA SER A 24 18.80 11.22 -2.02
C SER A 24 20.28 11.28 -1.60
N GLU A 25 21.11 11.96 -2.39
CA GLU A 25 22.52 12.23 -2.05
C GLU A 25 22.67 13.24 -0.89
N ASP A 26 21.67 14.10 -0.72
CA ASP A 26 21.65 15.22 0.22
C ASP A 26 21.32 14.82 1.68
N SER A 27 21.18 13.51 1.97
CA SER A 27 20.79 12.97 3.28
C SER A 27 19.45 13.48 3.85
N PHE A 28 18.65 14.23 3.08
CA PHE A 28 17.32 14.69 3.50
C PHE A 28 16.27 13.59 3.28
N ASN A 29 16.38 12.53 4.07
CA ASN A 29 15.42 11.42 4.10
C ASN A 29 15.30 10.85 5.52
N LEU A 30 14.35 9.94 5.72
CA LEU A 30 14.03 9.31 7.00
C LEU A 30 14.49 7.86 7.07
N ILE A 31 15.36 7.39 6.18
CA ILE A 31 15.76 5.98 6.12
C ILE A 31 16.40 5.55 7.45
N ASP A 32 17.43 6.26 7.90
CA ASP A 32 18.11 5.91 9.16
C ASP A 32 17.23 6.16 10.39
N THR A 33 16.45 7.24 10.41
CA THR A 33 15.48 7.51 11.50
C THR A 33 14.49 6.37 11.63
N THR A 34 13.94 5.91 10.51
CA THR A 34 12.96 4.81 10.46
C THR A 34 13.59 3.50 10.91
N ILE A 35 14.78 3.16 10.41
CA ILE A 35 15.46 1.92 10.79
C ILE A 35 15.84 1.95 12.28
N ASN A 36 16.34 3.07 12.80
CA ASN A 36 16.66 3.22 14.23
C ASN A 36 15.41 3.05 15.10
N LYS A 37 14.26 3.58 14.66
CA LYS A 37 13.00 3.37 15.36
C LYS A 37 12.56 1.90 15.32
N ILE A 38 12.74 1.21 14.19
CA ILE A 38 12.46 -0.22 14.08
C ILE A 38 13.39 -1.04 15.01
N ILE A 39 14.67 -0.68 15.14
CA ILE A 39 15.59 -1.29 16.10
C ILE A 39 15.08 -1.11 17.52
N GLU A 40 14.66 0.10 17.90
CA GLU A 40 14.09 0.40 19.21
C GLU A 40 12.84 -0.44 19.49
N LEU A 41 11.87 -0.43 18.58
CA LEU A 41 10.61 -1.19 18.71
C LEU A 41 10.85 -2.71 18.80
N SER A 42 11.86 -3.20 18.08
CA SER A 42 12.25 -4.62 18.05
C SER A 42 13.33 -5.00 19.07
N SER A 43 13.66 -4.09 19.99
CA SER A 43 14.54 -4.40 21.12
C SER A 43 13.81 -5.28 22.12
N GLY A 44 14.35 -6.48 22.32
CA GLY A 44 13.84 -7.47 23.24
C GLY A 44 14.10 -7.12 24.71
N ASP A 45 13.67 -8.02 25.58
CA ASP A 45 13.83 -7.89 27.02
C ASP A 45 14.30 -9.22 27.62
N LYS A 46 14.21 -9.38 28.95
CA LYS A 46 14.63 -10.61 29.64
C LYS A 46 13.89 -11.88 29.16
N ASN A 47 12.70 -11.73 28.59
CA ASN A 47 11.82 -12.84 28.22
C ASN A 47 11.79 -13.07 26.69
N PHE A 48 12.15 -12.06 25.89
CA PHE A 48 12.02 -12.11 24.44
C PHE A 48 13.27 -11.62 23.71
N ASN A 49 13.64 -12.31 22.64
CA ASN A 49 14.80 -11.97 21.83
C ASN A 49 14.53 -10.71 20.97
N ASN A 50 15.60 -10.00 20.61
CA ASN A 50 15.55 -8.90 19.65
C ASN A 50 15.06 -9.39 18.26
N GLY A 51 14.37 -8.49 17.56
CA GLY A 51 14.00 -8.64 16.16
C GLY A 51 12.50 -8.85 15.92
N ILE A 52 12.19 -9.15 14.65
CA ILE A 52 10.83 -9.30 14.12
C ILE A 52 10.65 -10.71 13.56
N GLU A 53 9.57 -11.39 13.92
CA GLU A 53 9.26 -12.71 13.36
C GLU A 53 8.76 -12.58 11.91
N GLN A 54 7.76 -11.75 11.65
CA GLN A 54 7.30 -11.44 10.29
C GLN A 54 7.28 -9.94 10.01
N LEU A 55 8.03 -9.50 8.99
CA LEU A 55 7.89 -8.18 8.38
C LEU A 55 6.89 -8.28 7.23
N ILE A 56 5.81 -7.52 7.32
CA ILE A 56 4.71 -7.51 6.35
C ILE A 56 4.79 -6.19 5.56
N LEU A 57 4.99 -6.31 4.26
CA LEU A 57 5.07 -5.20 3.32
C LEU A 57 3.74 -5.15 2.55
N ILE A 58 2.88 -4.19 2.90
CA ILE A 58 1.48 -4.12 2.49
C ILE A 58 1.30 -3.06 1.41
N GLY A 59 1.62 -3.40 0.18
CA GLY A 59 1.32 -2.62 -1.01
C GLY A 59 2.00 -1.25 -1.11
N ASP A 60 2.13 -0.80 -2.35
CA ASP A 60 2.79 0.43 -2.76
C ASP A 60 4.15 0.61 -2.08
N ILE A 61 4.90 -0.49 -2.04
CA ILE A 61 6.25 -0.52 -1.48
C ILE A 61 7.23 0.04 -2.51
N ILE A 62 7.03 -0.34 -3.77
CA ILE A 62 7.88 -0.01 -4.90
C ILE A 62 7.09 0.93 -5.81
N GLU A 63 7.67 2.08 -6.14
CA GLU A 63 7.03 3.03 -7.06
C GLU A 63 7.30 2.66 -8.53
N LEU A 64 6.58 1.69 -9.09
CA LEU A 64 6.73 1.31 -10.50
C LEU A 64 5.78 2.05 -11.45
N SER A 65 4.88 2.88 -10.92
CA SER A 65 3.90 3.62 -11.73
C SER A 65 4.42 4.99 -12.14
N GLU A 66 5.20 5.64 -11.29
CA GLU A 66 5.71 7.00 -11.49
C GLU A 66 7.22 7.08 -11.74
N ALA A 67 8.00 6.27 -11.04
CA ALA A 67 9.44 6.25 -11.20
C ALA A 67 9.87 5.32 -12.35
N THR A 68 11.13 5.44 -12.76
CA THR A 68 11.72 4.41 -13.63
C THR A 68 11.94 3.13 -12.83
N ASP A 69 11.80 1.96 -13.45
CA ASP A 69 12.04 0.66 -12.80
C ASP A 69 13.40 0.61 -12.10
N GLU A 70 14.45 1.13 -12.75
CA GLU A 70 15.80 1.20 -12.18
C GLU A 70 15.82 2.01 -10.88
N GLU A 71 15.25 3.21 -10.87
CA GLU A 71 15.19 4.07 -9.69
C GLU A 71 14.37 3.44 -8.56
N ALA A 72 13.21 2.88 -8.89
CA ALA A 72 12.33 2.24 -7.92
C ALA A 72 13.01 1.03 -7.25
N TYR A 73 13.63 0.15 -8.04
CA TYR A 73 14.34 -1.01 -7.52
C TYR A 73 15.62 -0.64 -6.76
N ILE A 74 16.38 0.37 -7.20
CA ILE A 74 17.55 0.85 -6.46
C ILE A 74 17.15 1.36 -5.06
N ASN A 75 16.11 2.19 -4.99
CA ASN A 75 15.60 2.72 -3.72
C ASN A 75 15.06 1.61 -2.82
N THR A 76 14.27 0.70 -3.39
CA THR A 76 13.72 -0.46 -2.67
C THR A 76 14.81 -1.33 -2.08
N LYS A 77 15.77 -1.73 -2.92
CA LYS A 77 16.89 -2.59 -2.52
C LYS A 77 17.77 -1.91 -1.48
N PHE A 78 17.99 -0.61 -1.59
CA PHE A 78 18.75 0.15 -0.61
C PHE A 78 18.07 0.14 0.76
N PHE A 79 16.78 0.50 0.83
CA PHE A 79 16.03 0.53 2.08
C PHE A 79 15.95 -0.86 2.74
N LEU A 80 15.51 -1.88 2.00
CA LEU A 80 15.35 -3.24 2.54
C LEU A 80 16.68 -3.85 2.97
N THR A 81 17.76 -3.64 2.19
CA THR A 81 19.11 -4.07 2.59
C THR A 81 19.55 -3.39 3.88
N SER A 82 19.35 -2.07 3.98
CA SER A 82 19.75 -1.29 5.15
C SER A 82 19.02 -1.75 6.41
N LEU A 83 17.72 -2.07 6.28
CA LEU A 83 16.91 -2.64 7.35
C LEU A 83 17.39 -4.04 7.73
N LEU A 84 17.52 -4.95 6.76
CA LEU A 84 17.87 -6.36 7.00
C LEU A 84 19.28 -6.55 7.57
N ASN A 85 20.21 -5.63 7.28
CA ASN A 85 21.55 -5.63 7.85
C ASN A 85 21.57 -5.25 9.34
N LYS A 86 20.60 -4.46 9.80
CA LYS A 86 20.54 -3.93 11.17
C LYS A 86 19.52 -4.63 12.06
N VAL A 87 18.49 -5.26 11.47
CA VAL A 87 17.36 -5.85 12.20
C VAL A 87 17.20 -7.32 11.82
N LYS A 88 17.20 -8.19 12.84
CA LYS A 88 16.95 -9.62 12.63
C LYS A 88 15.48 -9.84 12.27
N ILE A 89 15.20 -10.17 11.02
CA ILE A 89 13.86 -10.53 10.51
C ILE A 89 13.86 -12.03 10.17
N ASP A 90 12.84 -12.78 10.61
CA ASP A 90 12.76 -14.22 10.31
C ASP A 90 12.07 -14.52 8.99
N LYS A 91 11.06 -13.72 8.64
CA LYS A 91 10.29 -13.85 7.41
C LYS A 91 9.82 -12.50 6.90
N ILE A 92 9.78 -12.34 5.59
CA ILE A 92 9.15 -11.23 4.87
C ILE A 92 7.87 -11.76 4.22
N VAL A 93 6.77 -11.04 4.39
CA VAL A 93 5.51 -11.28 3.69
C VAL A 93 5.24 -10.04 2.85
N TYR A 94 5.11 -10.20 1.54
CA TYR A 94 4.83 -9.09 0.62
C TYR A 94 3.43 -9.24 0.02
N ILE A 95 2.69 -8.14 0.01
CA ILE A 95 1.34 -8.04 -0.55
C ILE A 95 1.40 -6.92 -1.58
N PRO A 96 1.35 -7.21 -2.90
CA PRO A 96 1.43 -6.17 -3.92
C PRO A 96 0.23 -5.21 -3.88
N GLY A 97 0.50 -3.91 -4.01
CA GLY A 97 -0.47 -2.84 -4.21
C GLY A 97 -0.65 -2.49 -5.69
N ASN A 98 -1.28 -1.34 -5.97
CA ASN A 98 -1.50 -0.87 -7.33
C ASN A 98 -0.24 -0.26 -7.96
N HIS A 99 0.66 0.34 -7.18
CA HIS A 99 1.95 0.85 -7.67
C HIS A 99 2.96 -0.27 -7.90
N ASP A 100 2.80 -1.39 -7.22
CA ASP A 100 3.58 -2.61 -7.38
C ASP A 100 3.15 -3.45 -8.61
N HIS A 101 2.11 -3.04 -9.33
CA HIS A 101 1.39 -3.87 -10.29
C HIS A 101 2.32 -4.53 -11.32
N HIS A 102 3.31 -3.81 -11.85
CA HIS A 102 4.20 -4.40 -12.87
C HIS A 102 4.99 -5.60 -12.35
N LEU A 103 5.49 -5.51 -11.11
CA LEU A 103 6.18 -6.63 -10.46
C LEU A 103 5.22 -7.80 -10.23
N TRP A 104 3.98 -7.49 -9.81
CA TRP A 104 2.95 -8.52 -9.65
C TRP A 104 2.63 -9.25 -10.96
N VAL A 105 2.52 -8.51 -12.07
CA VAL A 105 2.34 -9.07 -13.41
C VAL A 105 3.50 -9.99 -13.77
N GLU A 106 4.75 -9.53 -13.62
CA GLU A 106 5.94 -10.32 -13.97
C GLU A 106 6.05 -11.61 -13.15
N LEU A 107 5.72 -11.54 -11.86
CA LEU A 107 5.69 -12.69 -10.97
C LEU A 107 4.65 -13.73 -11.43
N LEU A 108 3.44 -13.27 -11.76
CA LEU A 108 2.35 -14.15 -12.20
C LEU A 108 2.60 -14.77 -13.57
N THR A 109 3.09 -13.98 -14.54
CA THR A 109 3.39 -14.47 -15.89
C THR A 109 4.45 -15.57 -15.82
N LYS A 110 5.49 -15.37 -15.01
CA LYS A 110 6.52 -16.37 -14.79
C LYS A 110 6.02 -17.62 -14.07
N GLU A 111 5.20 -17.48 -13.03
CA GLU A 111 4.63 -18.62 -12.32
C GLU A 111 3.71 -19.48 -13.20
N ARG A 112 2.91 -18.82 -14.05
CA ARG A 112 1.89 -19.48 -14.85
C ARG A 112 2.34 -19.85 -16.27
N GLY A 113 3.57 -19.47 -16.65
CA GLY A 113 4.08 -19.65 -18.00
C GLY A 113 3.22 -18.94 -19.05
N LYS A 114 2.84 -17.69 -18.76
CA LYS A 114 1.99 -16.84 -19.61
C LYS A 114 2.74 -15.60 -20.06
N ASP A 115 2.24 -14.93 -21.10
CA ASP A 115 2.91 -13.78 -21.71
C ASP A 115 2.40 -12.42 -21.19
N ASN A 116 1.20 -12.35 -20.61
CA ASN A 116 0.64 -11.11 -20.06
C ASN A 116 -0.32 -11.35 -18.88
N TYR A 117 -0.69 -10.28 -18.17
CA TYR A 117 -1.60 -10.33 -17.02
C TYR A 117 -3.04 -10.67 -17.39
N GLY A 118 -3.51 -10.29 -18.58
CA GLY A 118 -4.83 -10.67 -19.09
C GLY A 118 -5.01 -12.19 -19.13
N ASP A 119 -3.95 -12.91 -19.51
CA ASP A 119 -3.91 -14.39 -19.46
C ASP A 119 -3.75 -14.96 -18.04
N CYS A 120 -3.46 -14.09 -17.07
CA CYS A 120 -3.34 -14.38 -15.64
C CYS A 120 -4.57 -13.92 -14.84
N THR A 121 -5.52 -13.21 -15.44
CA THR A 121 -6.78 -12.79 -14.79
C THR A 121 -7.94 -13.65 -15.29
N PRO A 122 -8.95 -13.96 -14.46
CA PRO A 122 -8.98 -14.05 -13.00
C PRO A 122 -8.96 -15.53 -12.58
N LYS A 123 -8.06 -15.89 -11.65
CA LYS A 123 -8.12 -17.17 -10.90
C LYS A 123 -7.60 -17.04 -9.46
N THR A 124 -7.29 -15.83 -9.02
CA THR A 124 -6.70 -15.58 -7.71
C THR A 124 -7.77 -15.72 -6.63
N GLN A 125 -7.52 -16.59 -5.65
CA GLN A 125 -8.37 -16.71 -4.47
C GLN A 125 -7.89 -15.71 -3.41
N VAL A 126 -8.78 -15.30 -2.51
CA VAL A 126 -8.39 -14.58 -1.29
C VAL A 126 -7.27 -15.36 -0.58
N ASN A 127 -6.23 -14.66 -0.13
CA ASN A 127 -5.07 -15.26 0.53
C ASN A 127 -4.28 -16.26 -0.35
N SER A 128 -4.18 -16.00 -1.66
CA SER A 128 -3.35 -16.81 -2.56
C SER A 128 -1.88 -16.44 -2.43
N SER A 129 -1.01 -17.43 -2.32
CA SER A 129 0.44 -17.25 -2.38
C SER A 129 1.00 -17.68 -3.72
N ILE A 130 2.05 -17.01 -4.19
CA ILE A 130 2.85 -17.47 -5.32
C ILE A 130 4.12 -18.19 -4.83
N SER A 131 4.52 -19.22 -5.57
CA SER A 131 5.73 -20.00 -5.35
C SER A 131 6.97 -19.33 -5.91
N ASN A 132 6.85 -18.64 -7.07
CA ASN A 132 7.99 -17.98 -7.69
C ASN A 132 8.31 -16.65 -6.99
N LYS A 133 9.47 -16.57 -6.33
CA LYS A 133 9.93 -15.40 -5.56
C LYS A 133 11.17 -14.74 -6.17
N GLU A 134 11.69 -15.30 -7.26
CA GLU A 134 13.01 -14.96 -7.79
C GLU A 134 13.10 -13.51 -8.27
N ILE A 135 12.04 -13.02 -8.91
CA ILE A 135 11.98 -11.66 -9.46
C ILE A 135 12.03 -10.64 -8.29
N PHE A 136 11.20 -10.85 -7.27
CA PHE A 136 11.20 -10.02 -6.06
C PHE A 136 12.58 -10.03 -5.37
N ILE A 137 13.19 -11.21 -5.18
CA ILE A 137 14.52 -11.33 -4.55
C ILE A 137 15.58 -10.58 -5.37
N LYS A 138 15.60 -10.80 -6.69
CA LYS A 138 16.58 -10.21 -7.60
C LYS A 138 16.56 -8.68 -7.53
N TYR A 139 15.37 -8.09 -7.61
CA TYR A 139 15.24 -6.64 -7.71
C TYR A 139 15.17 -5.94 -6.37
N CYS A 140 14.55 -6.54 -5.35
CA CYS A 140 14.25 -5.86 -4.08
C CYS A 140 15.20 -6.23 -2.94
N LEU A 141 15.90 -7.37 -3.04
CA LEU A 141 16.73 -7.90 -1.95
C LEU A 141 18.18 -8.15 -2.38
N GLN A 142 19.02 -8.53 -1.42
CA GLN A 142 20.35 -9.06 -1.69
C GLN A 142 20.24 -10.39 -2.43
N SER A 143 21.11 -10.63 -3.43
CA SER A 143 20.98 -11.77 -4.35
C SER A 143 21.05 -13.15 -3.68
N ASN A 144 21.58 -13.23 -2.45
CA ASN A 144 21.70 -14.44 -1.66
C ASN A 144 20.62 -14.53 -0.55
N TYR A 145 19.57 -13.70 -0.59
CA TYR A 145 18.53 -13.75 0.42
C TYR A 145 17.73 -15.06 0.30
N PRO A 146 17.57 -15.82 1.40
CA PRO A 146 16.90 -17.11 1.40
C PRO A 146 15.43 -17.02 0.95
N SER A 147 15.07 -17.73 -0.11
CA SER A 147 13.72 -17.69 -0.70
C SER A 147 12.65 -18.30 0.21
N GLU A 148 13.03 -19.21 1.12
CA GLU A 148 12.15 -19.79 2.13
C GLU A 148 11.71 -18.79 3.21
N ARG A 149 12.41 -17.65 3.32
CA ARG A 149 12.08 -16.57 4.25
C ARG A 149 11.22 -15.48 3.64
N ILE A 150 10.71 -15.67 2.43
CA ILE A 150 9.85 -14.71 1.74
C ILE A 150 8.56 -15.42 1.39
N ASP A 151 7.43 -14.80 1.63
CA ASP A 151 6.17 -15.18 0.97
C ASP A 151 5.59 -13.97 0.27
N ILE A 152 4.86 -14.21 -0.82
CA ILE A 152 4.16 -13.18 -1.58
C ILE A 152 2.71 -13.62 -1.68
N TYR A 153 1.79 -12.80 -1.16
CA TYR A 153 0.35 -13.05 -1.14
C TYR A 153 -0.42 -11.98 -1.92
N TYR A 154 -1.55 -12.34 -2.51
CA TYR A 154 -2.47 -11.38 -3.11
C TYR A 154 -3.94 -11.89 -3.00
N PRO A 155 -4.92 -11.00 -2.80
CA PRO A 155 -4.78 -9.57 -2.49
C PRO A 155 -4.50 -9.28 -1.01
N ASN A 156 -4.54 -10.31 -0.15
CA ASN A 156 -4.39 -10.17 1.29
C ASN A 156 -3.58 -11.30 1.91
N TYR A 157 -3.15 -11.07 3.14
CA TYR A 157 -2.53 -12.05 4.02
C TYR A 157 -3.27 -12.09 5.36
N ARG A 158 -3.47 -13.29 5.90
CA ARG A 158 -4.09 -13.49 7.21
C ARG A 158 -3.10 -14.12 8.19
N PHE A 159 -2.98 -13.50 9.36
CA PHE A 159 -2.30 -14.08 10.51
C PHE A 159 -3.31 -14.29 11.65
N GLU A 160 -3.40 -15.52 12.14
CA GLU A 160 -4.37 -15.92 13.16
C GLU A 160 -3.67 -16.45 14.41
N THR A 161 -4.23 -16.10 15.56
CA THR A 161 -3.89 -16.65 16.87
C THR A 161 -5.13 -17.18 17.56
N ASP A 162 -5.00 -17.73 18.76
CA ASP A 162 -6.14 -18.22 19.54
C ASP A 162 -7.15 -17.10 19.86
N ASN A 163 -6.68 -15.86 20.03
CA ASN A 163 -7.51 -14.75 20.52
C ASN A 163 -7.69 -13.59 19.54
N ALA A 164 -6.91 -13.54 18.45
CA ALA A 164 -6.93 -12.42 17.52
C ALA A 164 -6.71 -12.83 16.05
N TYR A 165 -7.33 -12.04 15.17
CA TYR A 165 -7.20 -12.02 13.73
C TYR A 165 -6.47 -10.75 13.28
N TYR A 166 -5.45 -10.91 12.46
CA TYR A 166 -4.77 -9.81 11.77
C TYR A 166 -4.92 -10.02 10.27
N PHE A 167 -5.64 -9.12 9.63
CA PHE A 167 -5.95 -9.16 8.22
C PHE A 167 -5.25 -8.00 7.52
N PHE A 168 -4.39 -8.32 6.56
CA PHE A 168 -3.53 -7.37 5.86
C PHE A 168 -3.96 -7.28 4.40
N ASP A 169 -4.26 -6.08 3.92
CA ASP A 169 -4.68 -5.82 2.54
C ASP A 169 -4.20 -4.42 2.15
N HIS A 170 -3.74 -4.20 0.91
CA HIS A 170 -3.31 -2.86 0.51
C HIS A 170 -4.47 -1.86 0.55
N GLY A 171 -5.59 -2.26 -0.04
CA GLY A 171 -6.83 -1.51 -0.02
C GLY A 171 -7.22 -0.78 -1.30
N HIS A 172 -6.43 -0.90 -2.36
CA HIS A 172 -6.80 -0.39 -3.69
C HIS A 172 -8.10 -1.03 -4.22
N LEU A 173 -8.39 -2.29 -3.85
CA LEU A 173 -9.60 -3.01 -4.26
C LEU A 173 -10.91 -2.46 -3.67
N PHE A 174 -10.84 -1.58 -2.67
CA PHE A 174 -12.00 -0.87 -2.12
C PHE A 174 -11.89 0.65 -2.29
N SER A 175 -11.08 1.10 -3.26
CA SER A 175 -10.95 2.51 -3.63
C SER A 175 -12.15 3.02 -4.43
N LYS A 176 -12.46 4.30 -4.25
CA LYS A 176 -13.52 4.99 -5.00
C LYS A 176 -13.22 5.07 -6.50
N VAL A 177 -11.95 5.06 -6.88
CA VAL A 177 -11.54 5.14 -8.29
C VAL A 177 -12.03 3.93 -9.07
N LEU A 178 -12.06 2.73 -8.46
CA LEU A 178 -12.59 1.51 -9.09
C LEU A 178 -14.11 1.58 -9.31
N ASP A 179 -14.84 2.27 -8.43
CA ASP A 179 -16.27 2.50 -8.63
C ASP A 179 -16.53 3.50 -9.77
N MET A 180 -15.71 4.54 -9.88
CA MET A 180 -15.82 5.55 -10.94
C MET A 180 -15.47 5.00 -12.31
N PHE A 181 -14.55 4.04 -12.39
CA PHE A 181 -14.18 3.40 -13.64
C PHE A 181 -15.28 2.53 -14.24
N ASN A 182 -16.30 2.16 -13.47
CA ASN A 182 -17.52 1.55 -14.02
C ASN A 182 -18.27 2.49 -14.98
N ILE A 183 -17.91 3.78 -15.01
CA ILE A 183 -18.52 4.80 -15.88
C ILE A 183 -17.70 4.98 -17.17
N PHE A 184 -16.44 4.54 -17.24
CA PHE A 184 -15.54 4.83 -18.37
C PHE A 184 -14.93 3.58 -19.02
N THR A 185 -15.33 3.33 -20.26
CA THR A 185 -14.78 2.30 -21.15
C THR A 185 -13.48 2.77 -21.81
N PHE A 186 -12.41 2.00 -21.67
CA PHE A 186 -11.20 2.13 -22.50
C PHE A 186 -11.08 0.92 -23.41
N THR A 187 -11.28 1.12 -24.71
CA THR A 187 -10.85 0.13 -25.70
C THR A 187 -9.34 0.17 -25.88
N THR A 188 -8.79 -1.01 -26.13
CA THR A 188 -7.39 -1.29 -26.44
C THR A 188 -6.74 -0.17 -27.27
N ALA A 189 -5.80 0.53 -26.64
CA ALA A 189 -5.07 1.69 -27.16
C ALA A 189 -4.12 1.37 -28.33
N GLY A 190 -4.38 0.32 -29.11
CA GLY A 190 -3.57 -0.07 -30.26
C GLY A 190 -3.91 0.70 -31.54
N ASN A 191 -5.12 1.25 -31.70
CA ASN A 191 -5.57 1.80 -32.99
C ASN A 191 -6.50 3.03 -32.92
N ALA A 192 -6.77 3.63 -31.75
CA ALA A 192 -7.62 4.82 -31.67
C ALA A 192 -6.86 6.05 -32.21
N LYS A 193 -7.32 6.59 -33.34
CA LYS A 193 -6.69 7.77 -34.00
C LYS A 193 -7.41 9.08 -33.67
N SER A 194 -8.59 9.02 -33.05
CA SER A 194 -9.39 10.18 -32.70
C SER A 194 -10.26 9.97 -31.44
N LEU A 195 -10.74 11.07 -30.86
CA LEU A 195 -11.63 11.09 -29.69
C LEU A 195 -13.03 10.48 -29.98
N GLU A 196 -13.40 10.36 -31.25
CA GLU A 196 -14.65 9.74 -31.70
C GLU A 196 -14.55 8.20 -31.74
N ASP A 197 -13.37 7.64 -32.04
CA ASP A 197 -13.14 6.18 -32.09
C ASP A 197 -13.30 5.50 -30.71
N LEU A 198 -13.07 6.25 -29.63
CA LEU A 198 -13.23 5.77 -28.25
C LEU A 198 -14.69 5.49 -27.86
N LYS A 199 -15.68 5.98 -28.62
CA LYS A 199 -17.10 5.91 -28.25
C LYS A 199 -17.82 4.65 -28.72
N GLU A 200 -17.28 3.94 -29.71
CA GLU A 200 -18.07 2.94 -30.48
C GLU A 200 -18.04 1.51 -29.91
N HIS A 201 -17.24 1.23 -28.88
CA HIS A 201 -17.07 -0.11 -28.32
C HIS A 201 -17.33 -0.12 -26.81
N THR A 202 -18.62 -0.05 -26.46
CA THR A 202 -19.11 0.02 -25.08
C THR A 202 -19.39 -1.38 -24.53
N TYR A 203 -18.60 -1.87 -23.58
CA TYR A 203 -19.07 -2.92 -22.66
C TYR A 203 -19.95 -2.27 -21.61
N LYS A 204 -21.23 -2.67 -21.53
CA LYS A 204 -22.17 -2.20 -20.51
C LYS A 204 -21.84 -2.86 -19.17
N PHE A 205 -21.21 -2.12 -18.26
CA PHE A 205 -21.17 -2.50 -16.84
C PHE A 205 -22.34 -1.84 -16.11
N THR A 206 -23.10 -2.68 -15.40
CA THR A 206 -24.28 -2.27 -14.64
C THR A 206 -23.88 -1.58 -13.34
N ASP A 207 -24.60 -0.51 -13.00
CA ASP A 207 -24.59 0.18 -11.72
C ASP A 207 -24.63 -0.82 -10.55
N GLY A 208 -23.60 -0.82 -9.68
CA GLY A 208 -23.52 -1.73 -8.53
C GLY A 208 -22.10 -2.13 -8.10
N ASN A 209 -21.95 -2.45 -6.82
CA ASN A 209 -20.72 -3.06 -6.25
C ASN A 209 -20.23 -4.22 -7.12
N ALA A 210 -18.92 -4.45 -7.16
CA ALA A 210 -18.36 -5.60 -7.88
C ALA A 210 -18.98 -6.92 -7.40
N LYS A 211 -19.10 -7.89 -8.30
CA LYS A 211 -19.83 -9.15 -8.03
C LYS A 211 -18.93 -10.25 -7.47
N SER A 212 -17.62 -10.12 -7.65
CA SER A 212 -16.62 -11.10 -7.25
C SER A 212 -15.24 -10.42 -7.12
N LEU A 213 -14.27 -11.13 -6.54
CA LEU A 213 -12.87 -10.69 -6.56
C LEU A 213 -12.35 -10.56 -8.00
N GLU A 214 -12.78 -11.47 -8.87
CA GLU A 214 -12.48 -11.47 -10.30
C GLU A 214 -12.90 -10.15 -10.97
N ASP A 215 -14.11 -9.68 -10.72
CA ASP A 215 -14.63 -8.42 -11.23
C ASP A 215 -13.85 -7.21 -10.67
N LEU A 216 -13.39 -7.27 -9.41
CA LEU A 216 -12.54 -6.23 -8.83
C LEU A 216 -11.13 -6.20 -9.44
N GLU A 217 -10.53 -7.35 -9.66
CA GLU A 217 -9.20 -7.47 -10.27
C GLU A 217 -9.23 -7.00 -11.72
N GLU A 218 -10.26 -7.35 -12.49
CA GLU A 218 -10.42 -6.89 -13.88
C GLU A 218 -10.56 -5.36 -13.97
N ARG A 219 -11.37 -4.75 -13.10
CA ARG A 219 -11.51 -3.29 -13.01
C ARG A 219 -10.18 -2.63 -12.63
N THR A 220 -9.46 -3.23 -11.69
CA THR A 220 -8.14 -2.75 -11.26
C THR A 220 -7.12 -2.88 -12.38
N TYR A 221 -7.10 -3.98 -13.13
CA TYR A 221 -6.18 -4.19 -14.23
C TYR A 221 -6.31 -3.11 -15.30
N ILE A 222 -7.55 -2.81 -15.72
CA ILE A 222 -7.81 -1.76 -16.71
C ILE A 222 -7.21 -0.44 -16.23
N PHE A 223 -7.41 -0.12 -14.95
CA PHE A 223 -6.85 1.07 -14.33
C PHE A 223 -5.30 1.03 -14.29
N SER A 224 -4.70 0.00 -13.70
CA SER A 224 -3.25 -0.17 -13.55
C SER A 224 -2.50 -0.26 -14.88
N GLU A 225 -2.95 -1.10 -15.80
CA GLU A 225 -2.26 -1.32 -17.07
C GLU A 225 -2.47 -0.20 -18.09
N ILE A 226 -3.70 0.32 -18.21
CA ILE A 226 -4.00 1.31 -19.26
C ILE A 226 -3.57 2.69 -18.79
N ILE A 227 -3.91 3.08 -17.56
CA ILE A 227 -3.70 4.45 -17.08
C ILE A 227 -2.30 4.61 -16.50
N TRP A 228 -1.86 3.69 -15.66
CA TRP A 228 -0.58 3.83 -14.98
C TRP A 228 0.59 3.36 -15.84
N TYR A 229 0.45 2.23 -16.54
CA TYR A 229 1.55 1.70 -17.35
C TYR A 229 1.64 2.31 -18.75
N LYS A 230 0.55 2.26 -19.53
CA LYS A 230 0.58 2.61 -20.96
C LYS A 230 0.52 4.11 -21.23
N THR A 231 -0.18 4.89 -20.40
CA THR A 231 -0.17 6.35 -20.51
C THR A 231 0.94 6.96 -19.64
N LYS A 232 2.04 7.40 -20.27
CA LYS A 232 3.10 8.17 -19.62
C LYS A 232 2.96 9.68 -19.88
N GLY A 233 3.35 10.50 -18.90
CA GLY A 233 3.49 11.96 -19.04
C GLY A 233 2.18 12.73 -19.22
N LYS A 234 2.18 13.73 -20.13
CA LYS A 234 1.08 14.70 -20.31
C LYS A 234 -0.29 14.09 -20.61
N LEU A 235 -0.34 12.95 -21.30
CA LEU A 235 -1.60 12.28 -21.63
C LEU A 235 -2.25 11.66 -20.40
N ARG A 236 -1.45 11.17 -19.45
CA ARG A 236 -1.92 10.73 -18.13
C ARG A 236 -2.51 11.91 -17.36
N GLU A 237 -1.80 13.05 -17.32
CA GLU A 237 -2.30 14.29 -16.70
C GLU A 237 -3.62 14.76 -17.32
N ILE A 238 -3.79 14.68 -18.64
CA ILE A 238 -5.03 15.05 -19.35
C ILE A 238 -6.17 14.08 -19.03
N ALA A 239 -5.92 12.77 -19.05
CA ALA A 239 -6.93 11.76 -18.70
C ALA A 239 -7.39 11.94 -17.24
N TYR A 240 -6.45 12.20 -16.33
CA TYR A 240 -6.74 12.52 -14.94
C TYR A 240 -7.48 13.84 -14.77
N ASP A 241 -7.03 14.93 -15.41
CA ASP A 241 -7.72 16.21 -15.34
C ASP A 241 -9.14 16.13 -15.89
N TRP A 242 -9.38 15.25 -16.87
CA TRP A 242 -10.70 15.00 -17.41
C TRP A 242 -11.61 14.21 -16.45
N LEU A 243 -11.12 13.10 -15.89
CA LEU A 243 -11.79 12.36 -14.80
C LEU A 243 -12.09 13.26 -13.59
N ARG A 244 -11.16 14.15 -13.26
CA ARG A 244 -11.21 15.10 -12.13
C ARG A 244 -12.18 16.25 -12.35
N LYS A 245 -12.21 16.84 -13.55
CA LYS A 245 -13.17 17.92 -13.90
C LYS A 245 -14.61 17.44 -13.89
N PHE A 246 -14.84 16.16 -14.15
CA PHE A 246 -16.17 15.56 -14.06
C PHE A 246 -16.64 15.37 -12.59
N ASN A 247 -15.71 15.38 -11.63
CA ASN A 247 -15.98 15.21 -10.19
C ASN A 247 -15.95 16.53 -9.40
N LEU A 248 -15.49 17.64 -10.00
CA LEU A 248 -15.22 18.91 -9.31
C LEU A 248 -15.75 20.11 -10.10
N GLU A 249 -17.07 20.31 -10.11
CA GLU A 249 -17.58 21.67 -10.04
C GLU A 249 -17.19 22.23 -8.66
N LEU A 250 -15.98 22.79 -8.47
CA LEU A 250 -15.74 23.99 -7.61
C LEU A 250 -14.28 24.38 -7.25
N PHE A 251 -13.20 23.61 -7.53
CA PHE A 251 -11.87 24.06 -7.07
C PHE A 251 -10.72 23.91 -8.07
N ARG A 252 -10.03 25.05 -8.33
CA ARG A 252 -8.82 25.18 -9.16
C ARG A 252 -7.68 24.29 -8.64
N SER A 253 -7.01 23.55 -9.53
CA SER A 253 -5.94 22.61 -9.21
C SER A 253 -4.55 23.25 -9.17
N VAL A 254 -3.68 22.64 -8.36
CA VAL A 254 -2.21 22.73 -8.39
C VAL A 254 -1.71 21.31 -8.73
N ARG A 255 -0.52 21.18 -9.34
CA ARG A 255 0.18 19.89 -9.51
C ARG A 255 0.33 19.15 -8.17
N GLY A 256 0.37 17.81 -8.20
CA GLY A 256 0.42 16.96 -7.00
C GLY A 256 -0.94 16.57 -6.41
N THR A 257 -2.00 16.48 -7.22
CA THR A 257 -3.38 16.25 -6.76
C THR A 257 -3.88 14.80 -6.82
N THR A 258 -3.12 13.86 -7.40
CA THR A 258 -3.35 12.40 -7.25
C THR A 258 -3.41 12.04 -5.77
N PHE A 259 -2.49 12.60 -4.99
CA PHE A 259 -2.49 12.53 -3.54
C PHE A 259 -3.82 12.87 -2.88
N ARG A 260 -4.56 13.90 -3.33
CA ARG A 260 -5.64 14.49 -2.53
C ARG A 260 -6.89 13.59 -2.42
N GLU A 261 -7.13 12.71 -3.40
CA GLU A 261 -8.26 11.76 -3.38
C GLU A 261 -7.93 10.49 -2.61
N ASP A 262 -6.69 10.00 -2.72
CA ASP A 262 -6.18 8.88 -1.91
C ASP A 262 -5.94 9.33 -0.46
N CYS A 263 -5.65 10.60 -0.25
CA CYS A 263 -5.67 11.33 1.03
C CYS A 263 -7.09 11.53 1.60
N LYS A 264 -7.96 10.53 1.55
CA LYS A 264 -9.20 10.55 2.34
C LYS A 264 -8.99 9.85 3.65
N SER A 265 -9.36 10.55 4.72
CA SER A 265 -9.22 9.99 6.05
C SER A 265 -10.09 8.75 6.26
N LEU A 266 -9.70 7.93 7.23
CA LEU A 266 -10.51 6.85 7.81
C LEU A 266 -11.88 7.28 8.38
N LEU A 267 -12.24 8.57 8.30
CA LEU A 267 -13.58 9.10 8.61
C LEU A 267 -14.50 9.16 7.41
N ASP A 268 -14.02 8.81 6.21
CA ASP A 268 -14.90 8.71 5.06
C ASP A 268 -15.84 7.52 5.25
N ASP A 269 -17.13 7.81 5.41
CA ASP A 269 -18.18 6.80 5.51
C ASP A 269 -18.16 5.86 4.30
N TYR A 270 -17.74 6.36 3.12
CA TYR A 270 -17.56 5.53 1.94
C TYR A 270 -16.51 4.43 2.14
N ILE A 271 -15.29 4.78 2.59
CA ILE A 271 -14.21 3.81 2.81
C ILE A 271 -14.64 2.78 3.87
N ARG A 272 -15.31 3.23 4.93
CA ARG A 272 -15.81 2.34 5.99
C ARG A 272 -16.83 1.35 5.44
N GLU A 273 -17.83 1.81 4.69
CA GLU A 273 -18.85 0.93 4.09
C GLU A 273 -18.24 -0.04 3.07
N LYS A 274 -17.26 0.42 2.27
CA LYS A 274 -16.58 -0.44 1.30
C LYS A 274 -15.71 -1.50 1.96
N ILE A 275 -14.98 -1.18 3.02
CA ILE A 275 -14.25 -2.18 3.81
C ILE A 275 -15.24 -3.21 4.39
N ARG A 276 -16.38 -2.77 4.93
CA ARG A 276 -17.41 -3.69 5.46
C ARG A 276 -17.92 -4.63 4.36
N TRP A 277 -18.25 -4.08 3.20
CA TRP A 277 -18.70 -4.83 2.04
C TRP A 277 -17.63 -5.82 1.55
N TYR A 278 -16.39 -5.37 1.37
CA TYR A 278 -15.27 -6.19 0.89
C TYR A 278 -15.00 -7.37 1.84
N LEU A 279 -14.88 -7.11 3.15
CA LEU A 279 -14.66 -8.16 4.14
C LEU A 279 -15.79 -9.19 4.16
N LYS A 280 -17.04 -8.74 3.99
CA LYS A 280 -18.21 -9.61 4.03
C LYS A 280 -18.40 -10.40 2.74
N GLU A 281 -18.47 -9.72 1.61
CA GLU A 281 -18.89 -10.29 0.32
C GLU A 281 -17.71 -10.90 -0.44
N ILE A 282 -16.50 -10.35 -0.30
CA ILE A 282 -15.30 -10.83 -1.02
C ILE A 282 -14.46 -11.77 -0.16
N CYS A 283 -14.13 -11.35 1.06
CA CYS A 283 -13.30 -12.18 1.96
C CYS A 283 -14.08 -13.25 2.72
N GLY A 284 -15.42 -13.22 2.67
CA GLY A 284 -16.27 -14.21 3.33
C GLY A 284 -16.16 -14.20 4.86
N ILE A 285 -15.83 -13.07 5.47
CA ILE A 285 -15.77 -12.94 6.93
C ILE A 285 -17.20 -13.06 7.49
N LYS A 286 -17.50 -14.23 8.08
CA LYS A 286 -18.81 -14.58 8.65
C LYS A 286 -19.11 -13.80 9.93
N ASN A 287 -20.38 -13.84 10.37
CA ASN A 287 -20.88 -13.15 11.57
C ASN A 287 -20.18 -13.58 12.88
N GLU A 288 -19.56 -14.76 12.90
CA GLU A 288 -18.95 -15.38 14.08
C GLU A 288 -17.46 -15.02 14.19
N VAL A 289 -17.14 -13.73 14.23
CA VAL A 289 -15.80 -13.33 14.66
C VAL A 289 -15.75 -13.44 16.20
N GLU A 290 -15.29 -14.60 16.68
CA GLU A 290 -15.13 -14.88 18.11
C GLU A 290 -13.91 -14.19 18.73
N LYS A 291 -12.94 -13.82 17.89
CA LYS A 291 -11.63 -13.26 18.25
C LYS A 291 -11.58 -11.75 18.02
N ASP A 292 -10.61 -11.07 18.61
CA ASP A 292 -10.34 -9.67 18.27
C ASP A 292 -9.94 -9.56 16.78
N PHE A 293 -10.51 -8.60 16.05
CA PHE A 293 -10.21 -8.44 14.62
C PHE A 293 -9.49 -7.12 14.37
N HIS A 294 -8.32 -7.21 13.78
CA HIS A 294 -7.53 -6.09 13.31
C HIS A 294 -7.44 -6.14 11.79
N PHE A 295 -7.89 -5.09 11.13
CA PHE A 295 -7.74 -4.87 9.70
C PHE A 295 -6.65 -3.81 9.50
N ILE A 296 -5.56 -4.20 8.87
CA ILE A 296 -4.37 -3.38 8.64
C ILE A 296 -4.26 -3.16 7.15
N PHE A 297 -4.19 -1.89 6.74
CA PHE A 297 -4.20 -1.55 5.33
C PHE A 297 -3.40 -0.28 5.00
N GLY A 298 -3.11 -0.09 3.71
CA GLY A 298 -2.41 1.07 3.16
C GLY A 298 -3.32 1.96 2.33
N HIS A 299 -2.87 2.30 1.13
CA HIS A 299 -3.54 2.95 0.01
C HIS A 299 -4.01 4.39 0.21
N THR A 300 -4.35 4.83 1.43
CA THR A 300 -4.82 6.21 1.64
C THR A 300 -3.70 7.24 1.81
N HIS A 301 -2.43 6.79 1.81
CA HIS A 301 -1.21 7.60 2.02
C HIS A 301 -1.27 8.57 3.22
N HIS A 302 -2.18 8.37 4.17
CA HIS A 302 -2.51 9.32 5.22
C HIS A 302 -2.10 8.89 6.61
N GLY A 303 -1.67 7.64 6.77
CA GLY A 303 -1.09 7.13 8.02
C GLY A 303 -1.94 7.39 9.26
N GLY A 304 -3.27 7.49 9.11
CA GLY A 304 -4.18 7.71 10.23
C GLY A 304 -4.46 9.17 10.64
N ARG A 305 -4.08 10.17 9.84
CA ARG A 305 -4.21 11.63 10.11
C ARG A 305 -5.55 12.14 10.60
N SER A 306 -6.64 11.47 10.27
CA SER A 306 -7.95 11.84 10.82
C SER A 306 -8.63 10.67 11.48
N LEU A 307 -7.92 9.83 12.22
CA LEU A 307 -8.60 8.96 13.16
C LEU A 307 -9.27 9.83 14.24
N LYS A 308 -10.61 9.95 14.19
CA LYS A 308 -11.40 10.18 15.42
C LYS A 308 -10.97 9.10 16.43
N ALA A 309 -11.22 9.36 17.71
CA ALA A 309 -10.95 8.40 18.79
C ALA A 309 -11.50 6.97 18.53
N ASP A 310 -12.46 6.80 17.61
CA ASP A 310 -12.98 5.51 17.21
C ASP A 310 -12.29 4.94 15.95
N ARG A 311 -11.28 4.10 16.19
CA ARG A 311 -10.60 3.24 15.19
C ARG A 311 -11.42 2.00 14.83
N LYS A 312 -12.68 1.88 15.28
CA LYS A 312 -13.46 0.67 15.10
C LYS A 312 -14.55 0.84 14.05
N VAL A 313 -14.81 -0.22 13.30
CA VAL A 313 -16.00 -0.35 12.45
C VAL A 313 -16.78 -1.59 12.86
N ARG A 314 -18.11 -1.54 12.73
CA ARG A 314 -18.96 -2.69 13.03
C ARG A 314 -19.21 -3.50 11.76
N VAL A 315 -18.77 -4.75 11.73
CA VAL A 315 -19.11 -5.72 10.68
C VAL A 315 -19.85 -6.86 11.35
N ASN A 316 -21.06 -7.17 10.85
CA ASN A 316 -21.88 -8.27 11.36
C ASN A 316 -22.06 -8.29 12.89
N GLY A 317 -22.18 -7.11 13.50
CA GLY A 317 -22.39 -6.99 14.95
C GLY A 317 -21.13 -6.88 15.81
N LYS A 318 -19.92 -7.08 15.25
CA LYS A 318 -18.63 -7.07 15.97
C LYS A 318 -17.77 -5.87 15.61
N PHE A 319 -16.93 -5.43 16.54
CA PHE A 319 -15.99 -4.33 16.32
C PHE A 319 -14.69 -4.84 15.67
N ILE A 320 -14.36 -4.29 14.51
CA ILE A 320 -13.09 -4.47 13.81
C ILE A 320 -12.25 -3.22 14.05
N SER A 321 -11.01 -3.38 14.51
CA SER A 321 -10.06 -2.28 14.64
C SER A 321 -9.35 -2.03 13.32
N LEU A 322 -9.35 -0.78 12.85
CA LEU A 322 -8.69 -0.35 11.63
C LEU A 322 -7.33 0.28 11.94
N TRP A 323 -6.32 -0.11 11.16
CA TRP A 323 -4.96 0.41 11.24
C TRP A 323 -4.50 0.79 9.84
N ASN A 324 -4.12 2.07 9.63
CA ASN A 324 -3.52 2.50 8.37
C ASN A 324 -2.02 2.73 8.55
N THR A 325 -1.18 2.01 7.80
CA THR A 325 0.29 2.03 7.93
C THR A 325 1.01 2.93 6.93
N GLY A 326 0.24 3.71 6.15
CA GLY A 326 0.81 4.57 5.12
C GLY A 326 1.36 5.87 5.70
N GLY A 327 1.37 6.91 4.86
CA GLY A 327 1.76 8.25 5.29
C GLY A 327 3.24 8.55 5.13
N TRP A 328 3.93 7.96 4.16
CA TRP A 328 5.37 8.16 3.94
C TRP A 328 5.70 9.20 2.88
N LEU A 329 4.69 9.78 2.26
CA LEU A 329 4.82 10.72 1.17
C LEU A 329 4.51 12.13 1.67
N VAL A 330 5.21 13.14 1.16
CA VAL A 330 4.96 14.53 1.54
C VAL A 330 3.84 15.11 0.67
N PRO A 331 2.59 15.22 1.18
CA PRO A 331 1.43 15.50 0.34
C PRO A 331 1.34 16.98 -0.09
N SER A 332 2.03 17.87 0.62
CA SER A 332 2.08 19.30 0.32
C SER A 332 3.15 19.99 1.16
N LYS A 333 3.51 21.23 0.79
CA LYS A 333 4.36 22.13 1.59
C LYS A 333 3.80 22.46 2.99
N VAL A 334 2.52 22.19 3.23
CA VAL A 334 1.80 22.63 4.43
C VAL A 334 1.77 21.55 5.52
N PHE A 335 1.91 20.28 5.13
CA PHE A 335 1.51 19.17 5.97
C PHE A 335 2.56 18.07 6.04
N SER A 336 2.95 17.71 7.26
CA SER A 336 3.85 16.58 7.52
C SER A 336 3.18 15.24 7.24
N PRO A 337 3.86 14.27 6.60
CA PRO A 337 3.42 12.88 6.52
C PRO A 337 3.17 12.27 7.91
N GLU A 338 2.23 11.34 7.98
CA GLU A 338 1.99 10.54 9.20
C GLU A 338 2.60 9.15 9.07
N ALA A 339 3.91 9.10 8.83
CA ALA A 339 4.62 7.85 8.57
C ALA A 339 4.43 6.87 9.73
N CYS A 340 3.66 5.80 9.49
CA CYS A 340 3.19 4.89 10.53
C CYS A 340 3.82 3.50 10.42
N ILE A 341 4.26 2.98 11.56
CA ILE A 341 4.81 1.63 11.71
C ILE A 341 3.86 0.86 12.61
N PHE A 342 3.11 -0.09 12.04
CA PHE A 342 2.29 -1.00 12.85
C PHE A 342 3.14 -2.17 13.34
N TYR A 343 2.89 -2.61 14.56
CA TYR A 343 3.55 -3.81 15.09
C TYR A 343 2.67 -4.54 16.09
N VAL A 344 2.94 -5.83 16.25
CA VAL A 344 2.32 -6.68 17.27
C VAL A 344 3.41 -7.17 18.20
N LYS A 345 3.41 -6.61 19.41
CA LYS A 345 4.40 -6.93 20.44
C LYS A 345 3.94 -8.11 21.27
N GLN A 346 4.86 -9.04 21.50
CA GLN A 346 4.67 -10.10 22.48
C GLN A 346 4.81 -9.52 23.89
N THR A 347 3.82 -9.76 24.73
CA THR A 347 3.82 -9.37 26.15
C THR A 347 3.55 -10.60 27.03
N GLN A 348 3.68 -10.43 28.35
CA GLN A 348 3.28 -11.46 29.32
C GLN A 348 1.78 -11.79 29.24
N ASN A 349 0.96 -10.83 28.81
CA ASN A 349 -0.50 -10.97 28.71
C ASN A 349 -0.96 -11.34 27.28
N GLY A 350 -0.04 -11.78 26.42
CA GLY A 350 -0.32 -12.13 25.03
C GLY A 350 0.14 -11.07 24.02
N LEU A 351 -0.38 -11.16 22.80
CA LEU A 351 -0.04 -10.27 21.70
C LEU A 351 -0.78 -8.94 21.83
N LYS A 352 -0.03 -7.83 21.74
CA LYS A 352 -0.59 -6.48 21.79
C LYS A 352 -0.27 -5.74 20.48
N PRO A 353 -1.29 -5.43 19.66
CA PRO A 353 -1.09 -4.54 18.51
C PRO A 353 -0.89 -3.11 18.98
N ASP A 354 -0.04 -2.40 18.26
CA ASP A 354 0.24 -0.99 18.49
C ASP A 354 0.78 -0.34 17.21
N MET A 355 0.93 0.97 17.23
CA MET A 355 1.40 1.74 16.08
C MET A 355 2.27 2.90 16.53
N TYR A 356 3.45 3.01 15.93
CA TYR A 356 4.32 4.16 16.11
C TYR A 356 4.15 5.12 14.93
N LYS A 357 4.05 6.41 15.20
CA LYS A 357 4.00 7.46 14.19
C LYS A 357 5.28 8.29 14.29
N LEU A 358 6.02 8.40 13.19
CA LEU A 358 7.17 9.29 13.12
C LEU A 358 6.68 10.74 13.07
N VAL A 359 7.16 11.57 14.01
CA VAL A 359 6.73 12.97 14.15
C VAL A 359 7.86 13.94 13.79
N SER A 360 7.56 14.95 12.99
CA SER A 360 8.51 16.03 12.67
C SER A 360 8.62 17.02 13.84
N LYS A 361 9.84 17.47 14.11
CA LYS A 361 10.15 18.58 15.02
C LYS A 361 10.06 19.92 14.28
N GLU A 362 9.38 20.91 14.85
CA GLU A 362 9.41 22.29 14.32
C GLU A 362 10.72 22.99 14.69
N LYS A 363 11.24 22.70 15.89
CA LYS A 363 12.51 23.21 16.42
C LYS A 363 13.33 22.08 17.07
N PRO A 364 14.66 22.22 17.20
CA PRO A 364 15.52 21.18 17.77
C PRO A 364 15.11 20.71 19.18
N GLU A 365 14.56 21.63 19.98
CA GLU A 365 14.05 21.39 21.32
C GLU A 365 12.69 20.68 21.39
N ASP A 366 11.95 20.60 20.28
CA ASP A 366 10.65 19.97 20.25
C ASP A 366 10.76 18.44 20.28
N GLU A 367 9.73 17.81 20.87
CA GLU A 367 9.56 16.36 20.79
C GLU A 367 9.28 15.93 19.34
N GLY A 368 9.94 14.86 18.90
CA GLY A 368 9.78 14.30 17.56
C GLY A 368 10.97 13.44 17.16
N ASP A 369 10.89 12.85 15.97
CA ASP A 369 11.87 11.88 15.45
C ASP A 369 12.81 12.50 14.41
N TYR A 370 12.39 13.56 13.71
CA TYR A 370 13.17 14.12 12.59
C TYR A 370 12.92 15.61 12.36
N SER A 371 13.82 16.29 11.64
CA SER A 371 13.67 17.71 11.33
C SER A 371 12.63 17.96 10.23
N LYS A 372 11.80 19.00 10.41
CA LYS A 372 10.88 19.50 9.37
C LYS A 372 11.59 20.01 8.11
N GLU A 373 12.90 20.28 8.14
CA GLU A 373 13.67 20.58 6.92
C GLU A 373 13.56 19.47 5.88
N ILE A 374 13.56 18.20 6.30
CA ILE A 374 13.42 17.05 5.39
C ILE A 374 12.14 17.17 4.57
N LEU A 375 11.04 17.57 5.22
CA LEU A 375 9.75 17.76 4.56
C LEU A 375 9.78 18.93 3.58
N ARG A 376 10.45 20.03 3.94
CA ARG A 376 10.60 21.18 3.05
C ARG A 376 11.40 20.82 1.80
N GLU A 377 12.45 20.03 1.96
CA GLU A 377 13.28 19.56 0.85
C GLU A 377 12.51 18.60 -0.06
N ARG A 378 11.83 17.58 0.49
CA ARG A 378 10.98 16.68 -0.32
C ARG A 378 9.85 17.44 -1.01
N ALA A 379 9.26 18.43 -0.35
CA ALA A 379 8.20 19.25 -0.95
C ALA A 379 8.65 20.15 -2.12
N LYS A 380 9.96 20.29 -2.40
CA LYS A 380 10.46 20.98 -3.60
C LYS A 380 10.20 20.18 -4.88
N TYR A 381 10.05 18.86 -4.74
CA TYR A 381 9.80 17.95 -5.85
C TYR A 381 8.30 17.83 -6.18
N ILE A 382 7.44 18.44 -5.36
CA ILE A 382 6.03 18.66 -5.65
C ILE A 382 5.94 19.77 -6.71
N GLY A 383 5.67 19.36 -7.96
CA GLY A 383 5.83 20.18 -9.17
C GLY A 383 4.90 21.38 -9.36
#